data_AF-A0A961K3K1-F1
#
_entry.id   AF-A0A961K3K1-F1
#
_cell.length_a   1.000
_cell.length_b   1.000
_cell.length_c   1.000
_cell.angle_alpha   90.00
_cell.angle_beta   90.00
_cell.angle_gamma   90.00
#
_symmetry.space_group_name_H-M   'P 1'
#
loop_
_entity.id
_entity.type
_entity.pdbx_description
1 polymer ?
#
loop_
_entity_poly.entity_id
_entity_poly.type
_entity_poly.pdbx_seq_one_letter_code
_entity_poly.pdbx_strand_id
1 'polypeptide(L)'
;MFRDRTEAGAQLAEALAARAFPDPVVLALPRGGVPVALPIAKRLGAPLDLLLVRKIGMPGNPEVAAGALVEDGAPVFNPEILRVHGLTAQDFDADVAARRREIAARRAAWLARRAPVPLQGRTA
;
A
#
# COMPACT_ATOMS: atom_id res chain seq x y z
N MET A 1 8.36 -13.16 21.39
CA MET A 1 8.39 -11.71 21.09
C MET A 1 9.58 -11.46 20.16
N PHE A 2 9.44 -10.64 19.13
CA PHE A 2 10.55 -10.30 18.22
C PHE A 2 11.34 -9.11 18.75
N ARG A 3 12.65 -9.08 18.48
CA ARG A 3 13.60 -8.01 18.81
C ARG A 3 13.37 -6.76 17.95
N ASP A 4 13.15 -6.97 16.66
CA ASP A 4 12.87 -5.89 15.71
C ASP A 4 12.02 -6.40 14.53
N ARG A 5 11.68 -5.48 13.61
CA ARG A 5 10.87 -5.78 12.43
C ARG A 5 11.58 -6.68 11.42
N THR A 6 12.91 -6.62 11.36
CA THR A 6 13.70 -7.46 10.46
C THR A 6 13.69 -8.91 10.92
N GLU A 7 13.82 -9.15 12.23
CA GLU A 7 13.68 -10.50 12.81
C GLU A 7 12.27 -11.06 12.60
N ALA A 8 11.24 -10.24 12.82
CA ALA A 8 9.86 -10.64 12.52
C ALA A 8 9.69 -11.02 11.04
N GLY A 9 10.25 -10.23 10.13
CA GLY A 9 10.26 -10.51 8.69
C GLY A 9 11.00 -11.78 8.32
N ALA A 10 12.16 -12.05 8.95
CA ALA A 10 12.93 -13.26 8.70
C ALA A 10 12.19 -14.53 9.15
N GLN A 11 11.55 -14.51 10.33
CA GLN A 11 10.74 -15.64 10.79
C GLN A 11 9.51 -15.87 9.90
N LEU A 12 8.85 -14.78 9.47
CA LEU A 12 7.74 -14.88 8.52
C LEU A 12 8.20 -15.41 7.16
N ALA A 13 9.39 -15.03 6.69
CA ALA A 13 9.96 -15.50 5.44
C ALA A 13 10.14 -17.02 5.44
N GLU A 14 10.63 -17.62 6.53
CA GLU A 14 10.74 -19.08 6.65
C GLU A 14 9.37 -19.78 6.68
N ALA A 15 8.40 -19.20 7.40
CA ALA A 15 7.05 -19.75 7.42
C ALA A 15 6.38 -19.71 6.04
N LEU A 16 6.63 -18.66 5.26
CA LEU A 16 6.12 -18.52 3.89
C LEU A 16 6.87 -19.42 2.90
N ALA A 17 8.17 -19.68 3.10
CA ALA A 17 8.96 -20.54 2.21
C ALA A 17 8.45 -21.99 2.15
N ALA A 18 7.70 -22.45 3.16
CA ALA A 18 7.05 -23.75 3.17
C ALA A 18 5.80 -23.83 2.25
N ARG A 19 5.36 -22.70 1.68
CA ARG A 19 4.18 -22.60 0.82
C ARG A 19 4.59 -22.27 -0.61
N ALA A 20 3.76 -22.71 -1.56
CA ALA A 20 3.92 -22.32 -2.95
C ALA A 20 3.21 -20.98 -3.21
N PHE A 21 3.95 -20.02 -3.74
CA PHE A 21 3.42 -18.78 -4.29
C PHE A 21 3.84 -18.70 -5.76
N PRO A 22 2.94 -18.95 -6.72
CA PRO A 22 3.30 -18.85 -8.13
C PRO A 22 3.55 -17.39 -8.50
N ASP A 23 4.74 -17.13 -9.04
CA ASP A 23 5.23 -15.81 -9.47
C ASP A 23 4.92 -14.67 -8.47
N PRO A 24 5.50 -14.70 -7.26
CA PRO A 24 5.12 -13.79 -6.19
C PRO A 24 5.69 -12.38 -6.38
N VAL A 25 4.94 -11.37 -5.93
CA VAL A 25 5.42 -10.00 -5.72
C VAL A 25 5.23 -9.66 -4.26
N VAL A 26 6.27 -9.14 -3.61
CA VAL A 26 6.15 -8.67 -2.23
C VAL A 26 5.91 -7.16 -2.25
N LEU A 27 4.80 -6.72 -1.66
CA LEU A 27 4.44 -5.32 -1.53
C LEU A 27 4.61 -4.85 -0.08
N ALA A 28 5.46 -3.85 0.13
CA ALA A 28 5.68 -3.26 1.45
C ALA A 28 4.85 -1.98 1.63
N LEU A 29 4.11 -1.90 2.75
CA LEU A 29 3.52 -0.66 3.24
C LEU A 29 4.57 0.15 4.05
N PRO A 30 5.03 1.31 3.56
CA PRO A 30 6.07 2.06 4.25
C PRO A 30 5.55 2.79 5.50
N ARG A 31 6.41 3.10 6.48
CA ARG A 31 7.86 2.80 6.52
C ARG A 31 8.16 1.46 7.20
N GLY A 32 7.36 1.10 8.20
CA GLY A 32 7.61 -0.07 9.05
C GLY A 32 7.48 -1.42 8.32
N GLY A 33 6.69 -1.51 7.25
CA GLY A 33 6.55 -2.77 6.50
C GLY A 33 7.78 -3.12 5.67
N VAL A 34 8.62 -2.16 5.30
CA VAL A 34 9.83 -2.39 4.48
C VAL A 34 10.82 -3.36 5.14
N PRO A 35 11.26 -3.16 6.40
CA PRO A 35 12.16 -4.11 7.06
C PRO A 35 11.56 -5.50 7.27
N VAL A 36 10.22 -5.63 7.27
CA VAL A 36 9.54 -6.94 7.33
C VAL A 36 9.52 -7.61 5.95
N ALA A 37 9.21 -6.85 4.90
CA ALA A 37 9.06 -7.34 3.54
C ALA A 37 10.38 -7.74 2.87
N LEU A 38 11.48 -7.06 3.21
CA LEU A 38 12.77 -7.30 2.56
C LEU A 38 13.31 -8.73 2.77
N PRO A 39 13.33 -9.30 4.00
CA PRO A 39 13.68 -10.71 4.19
C PRO A 39 12.76 -11.68 3.42
N ILE A 40 11.46 -11.39 3.37
CA ILE A 40 10.46 -12.22 2.69
C ILE A 40 10.74 -12.26 1.18
N ALA A 41 10.92 -11.08 0.56
CA ALA A 41 11.24 -10.98 -0.86
C ALA A 41 12.52 -11.75 -1.22
N LYS A 42 13.57 -11.60 -0.40
CA LYS A 42 14.82 -12.34 -0.57
C LYS A 42 14.61 -13.86 -0.47
N ARG A 43 13.85 -14.32 0.52
CA ARG A 43 13.64 -15.75 0.76
C ARG A 43 12.80 -16.42 -0.32
N LEU A 44 11.80 -15.72 -0.84
CA LEU A 44 10.92 -16.19 -1.91
C LEU A 44 11.51 -15.98 -3.32
N GLY A 45 12.64 -15.29 -3.45
CA GLY A 45 13.20 -14.90 -4.76
C GLY A 45 12.28 -13.95 -5.54
N ALA A 46 11.49 -13.15 -4.82
CA ALA A 46 10.42 -12.32 -5.37
C ALA A 46 10.88 -10.85 -5.54
N PRO A 47 10.38 -10.12 -6.56
CA PRO A 47 10.52 -8.67 -6.58
C PRO A 47 9.82 -8.02 -5.38
N LEU A 48 10.48 -7.02 -4.81
CA LEU A 48 9.93 -6.14 -3.77
C LEU A 48 9.54 -4.79 -4.38
N ASP A 49 8.33 -4.33 -4.09
CA ASP A 49 7.89 -2.96 -4.39
C ASP A 49 7.15 -2.31 -3.21
N LEU A 50 6.95 -0.99 -3.29
CA LEU A 50 6.24 -0.24 -2.27
C LEU A 50 4.79 -0.02 -2.68
N LEU A 51 3.87 -0.33 -1.76
CA LEU A 51 2.48 0.03 -1.85
C LEU A 51 2.27 1.36 -1.09
N LEU A 52 2.16 2.45 -1.83
CA LEU A 52 1.90 3.77 -1.25
C LEU A 52 0.41 4.04 -1.28
N VAL A 53 -0.19 4.10 -0.10
CA VAL A 53 -1.62 4.34 0.11
C VAL A 53 -1.85 5.61 0.92
N ARG A 54 -2.94 6.31 0.64
CA ARG A 54 -3.45 7.41 1.46
C ARG A 54 -4.93 7.20 1.77
N LYS A 55 -5.29 7.35 3.04
CA LYS A 55 -6.69 7.52 3.48
C LYS A 55 -7.24 8.81 2.87
N ILE A 56 -8.49 8.77 2.43
CA ILE A 56 -9.33 9.94 2.12
C ILE A 56 -10.17 10.19 3.36
N GLY A 57 -10.00 11.35 4.00
CA GLY A 57 -10.71 11.70 5.24
C GLY A 57 -12.04 12.38 4.94
N MET A 58 -12.99 12.30 5.87
CA MET A 58 -14.27 13.01 5.76
C MET A 58 -14.08 14.54 5.82
N PRO A 59 -14.87 15.35 5.08
CA PRO A 59 -14.89 16.79 5.24
C PRO A 59 -15.26 17.16 6.70
N GLY A 60 -14.48 18.03 7.32
CA GLY A 60 -14.68 18.44 8.73
C GLY A 60 -14.28 17.41 9.79
N ASN A 61 -14.02 16.15 9.42
CA ASN A 61 -13.52 15.12 10.35
C ASN A 61 -12.51 14.17 9.67
N PRO A 62 -11.26 14.62 9.46
CA PRO A 62 -10.26 13.86 8.69
C PRO A 62 -9.84 12.55 9.36
N GLU A 63 -10.19 12.31 10.62
CA GLU A 63 -9.94 11.04 11.31
C GLU A 63 -10.85 9.92 10.82
N VAL A 64 -12.08 10.23 10.37
CA VAL A 64 -12.99 9.26 9.76
C VAL A 64 -12.58 9.00 8.31
N ALA A 65 -12.37 7.73 7.95
CA ALA A 65 -12.00 7.31 6.60
C ALA A 65 -13.22 7.28 5.68
N ALA A 66 -13.32 8.21 4.73
CA ALA A 66 -14.28 8.13 3.63
C ALA A 66 -13.85 7.11 2.57
N GLY A 67 -12.55 6.89 2.44
CA GLY A 67 -11.98 5.99 1.44
C GLY A 67 -10.46 5.90 1.51
N ALA A 68 -9.87 5.35 0.46
CA ALA A 68 -8.43 5.28 0.26
C ALA A 68 -8.06 5.41 -1.21
N LEU A 69 -6.82 5.80 -1.47
CA LEU A 69 -6.26 5.87 -2.81
C LEU A 69 -4.81 5.38 -2.84
N VAL A 70 -4.42 4.92 -4.02
CA VAL A 70 -3.04 4.61 -4.42
C VAL A 70 -2.61 5.57 -5.53
N GLU A 71 -1.35 5.49 -5.95
CA GLU A 71 -0.80 6.32 -7.03
C GLU A 71 -1.60 6.21 -8.34
N ASP A 72 -1.62 5.00 -8.92
CA ASP A 72 -2.18 4.72 -10.24
C ASP A 72 -3.45 3.88 -10.12
N GLY A 73 -4.46 4.46 -9.47
CA GLY A 73 -5.75 3.79 -9.28
C GLY A 73 -6.90 4.77 -9.04
N ALA A 74 -8.12 4.28 -9.28
CA ALA A 74 -9.32 4.99 -8.85
C ALA A 74 -9.37 5.03 -7.32
N PRO A 75 -9.79 6.15 -6.71
CA PRO A 75 -10.08 6.17 -5.28
C PRO A 75 -11.18 5.16 -4.97
N VAL A 76 -11.00 4.43 -3.86
CA VAL A 76 -11.99 3.48 -3.36
C VAL A 76 -12.65 4.12 -2.15
N PHE A 77 -13.97 4.30 -2.22
CA PHE A 77 -14.75 4.91 -1.14
C PHE A 77 -15.56 3.85 -0.39
N ASN A 78 -15.85 4.13 0.88
CA ASN A 78 -16.84 3.39 1.64
C ASN A 78 -18.25 3.92 1.28
N PRO A 79 -19.06 3.15 0.53
CA PRO A 79 -20.36 3.63 0.07
C PRO A 79 -21.34 3.92 1.21
N GLU A 80 -21.22 3.22 2.34
CA GLU A 80 -22.08 3.45 3.50
C GLU A 80 -21.80 4.81 4.16
N ILE A 81 -20.53 5.15 4.33
CA ILE A 81 -20.12 6.45 4.89
C ILE A 81 -20.60 7.59 3.99
N LEU A 82 -20.38 7.48 2.67
CA LEU A 82 -20.84 8.49 1.71
C LEU A 82 -22.36 8.68 1.80
N ARG A 83 -23.12 7.58 1.81
CA ARG A 83 -24.58 7.61 1.90
C ARG A 83 -25.08 8.27 3.18
N VAL A 84 -24.54 7.91 4.35
CA VAL A 84 -24.99 8.44 5.66
C VAL A 84 -24.75 9.94 5.77
N HIS A 85 -23.70 10.45 5.11
CA HIS A 85 -23.35 11.86 5.12
C HIS A 85 -23.86 12.65 3.91
N GLY A 86 -24.62 12.03 3.00
CA GLY A 86 -25.15 12.68 1.81
C GLY A 86 -24.05 13.14 0.84
N LEU A 87 -22.91 12.46 0.82
CA LEU A 87 -21.75 12.79 0.00
C LEU A 87 -21.60 11.84 -1.19
N THR A 88 -20.90 12.32 -2.19
CA THR A 88 -20.51 11.64 -3.42
C THR A 88 -18.99 11.58 -3.52
N ALA A 89 -18.47 10.79 -4.47
CA ALA A 89 -17.03 10.77 -4.74
C ALA A 89 -16.49 12.14 -5.19
N GLN A 90 -17.31 12.95 -5.87
CA GLN A 90 -16.91 14.27 -6.40
C GLN A 90 -16.60 15.27 -5.29
N ASP A 91 -17.24 15.13 -4.12
CA ASP A 91 -16.99 15.99 -2.95
C ASP A 91 -15.54 15.88 -2.43
N PHE A 92 -14.80 14.85 -2.87
CA PHE A 92 -13.42 14.59 -2.47
C PHE A 92 -12.39 14.88 -3.56
N ASP A 93 -12.79 15.37 -4.74
CA ASP A 93 -11.89 15.50 -5.90
C ASP A 93 -10.62 16.31 -5.60
N ALA A 94 -10.76 17.42 -4.87
CA ALA A 94 -9.62 18.25 -4.48
C ALA A 94 -8.66 17.52 -3.51
N ASP A 95 -9.19 16.80 -2.52
CA ASP A 95 -8.41 16.03 -1.55
C ASP A 95 -7.71 14.83 -2.23
N VAL A 96 -8.42 14.13 -3.12
CA VAL A 96 -7.86 13.05 -3.95
C VAL A 96 -6.71 13.57 -4.81
N ALA A 97 -6.89 14.70 -5.50
CA ALA A 97 -5.85 15.30 -6.33
C ALA A 97 -4.61 15.69 -5.50
N ALA A 98 -4.79 16.28 -4.33
CA ALA A 98 -3.70 16.65 -3.43
C ALA A 98 -2.92 15.41 -2.94
N ARG A 99 -3.63 14.37 -2.48
CA ARG A 99 -3.02 13.12 -2.00
C ARG A 99 -2.32 12.34 -3.10
N ARG A 100 -2.86 12.31 -4.32
CA ARG A 100 -2.18 11.69 -5.48
C ARG A 100 -0.83 12.34 -5.75
N ARG A 101 -0.75 13.68 -5.75
CA ARG A 101 0.52 14.39 -5.90
C ARG A 101 1.50 14.03 -4.80
N GLU A 102 1.04 13.90 -3.57
CA GLU A 102 1.90 13.49 -2.45
C GLU A 102 2.45 12.06 -2.63
N ILE A 103 1.60 11.12 -3.02
CA ILE A 103 2.02 9.73 -3.28
C ILE A 103 3.07 9.70 -4.40
N ALA A 104 2.80 10.35 -5.53
CA ALA A 104 3.71 10.39 -6.68
C ALA A 104 5.06 11.01 -6.31
N ALA A 105 5.06 12.11 -5.55
CA ALA A 105 6.29 12.74 -5.06
C ALA A 105 7.09 11.81 -4.16
N ARG A 106 6.43 11.11 -3.23
CA ARG A 106 7.09 10.13 -2.35
C ARG A 106 7.66 8.95 -3.11
N ARG A 107 6.92 8.42 -4.10
CA ARG A 107 7.40 7.31 -4.92
C ARG A 107 8.64 7.70 -5.70
N ALA A 108 8.60 8.87 -6.37
CA ALA A 108 9.74 9.38 -7.12
C ALA A 108 10.98 9.53 -6.23
N ALA A 109 10.82 10.03 -5.00
CA ALA A 109 11.89 10.20 -4.05
C ALA A 109 12.44 8.87 -3.49
N TRP A 110 11.58 7.91 -3.14
CA TRP A 110 12.00 6.66 -2.47
C TRP A 110 12.45 5.55 -3.41
N LEU A 111 11.90 5.51 -4.63
CA LEU A 111 12.21 4.47 -5.61
C LEU A 111 13.07 4.97 -6.77
N ALA A 112 13.62 6.19 -6.68
CA ALA A 112 14.45 6.78 -7.73
C ALA A 112 13.81 6.67 -9.14
N ARG A 113 12.49 6.89 -9.21
CA ARG A 113 11.66 6.73 -10.43
C ARG A 113 11.67 5.33 -11.06
N ARG A 114 12.02 4.28 -10.31
CA ARG A 114 11.82 2.89 -10.73
C ARG A 114 10.34 2.63 -11.04
N ALA A 115 10.08 2.04 -12.20
CA ALA A 115 8.73 1.66 -12.60
C ALA A 115 8.08 0.66 -11.62
N PRO A 116 6.76 0.70 -11.43
CA PRO A 116 6.04 -0.29 -10.64
C PRO A 116 6.24 -1.71 -11.13
N VAL A 117 6.29 -2.65 -10.19
CA VAL A 117 6.29 -4.08 -10.51
C VAL A 117 4.88 -4.47 -10.98
N PRO A 118 4.71 -5.04 -12.19
CA PRO A 118 3.40 -5.48 -12.66
C PRO A 118 2.81 -6.55 -11.73
N LEU A 119 1.51 -6.48 -11.47
CA LEU A 119 0.79 -7.38 -10.55
C LEU A 119 -0.22 -8.29 -11.26
N GLN A 120 -0.68 -7.93 -12.47
CA GLN A 120 -1.69 -8.70 -13.19
C GLN A 120 -1.21 -10.15 -13.42
N GLY A 121 -2.03 -11.11 -12.96
CA GLY A 121 -1.74 -12.55 -13.09
C GLY A 121 -0.73 -13.11 -12.08
N ARG A 122 -0.26 -12.30 -11.13
CA ARG A 122 0.75 -12.66 -10.13
C ARG A 122 0.14 -12.83 -8.75
N THR A 123 0.87 -13.50 -7.85
CA THR A 123 0.47 -13.58 -6.44
C THR A 123 1.08 -12.41 -5.66
N ALA A 124 0.28 -11.59 -4.99
CA ALA A 124 0.73 -10.42 -4.25
C ALA A 124 -0.01 -10.24 -2.92
#